data_AF-A0A1G1A8S6-F1
#
_entry.id   AF-A0A1G1A8S6-F1
#
_cell.length_a   1.000
_cell.length_b   1.000
_cell.length_c   1.000
_cell.angle_alpha   90.00
_cell.angle_beta   90.00
_cell.angle_gamma   90.00
#
_symmetry.space_group_name_H-M   'P 1'
#
loop_
_entity.id
_entity.type
_entity.pdbx_description
1 polymer ?
#
loop_
_entity_poly.entity_id
_entity_poly.type
_entity_poly.pdbx_seq_one_letter_code
_entity_poly.pdbx_strand_id
1 'polypeptide(L)' 'MKHKYYVLLIWKDIEPELFGPYSRARIRDKRAKALRTEHGYEHGIFSLDITARGMPKVGAYSGKFFMEQET' A
#
# COMPACT_ATOMS: atom_id res chain seq x y z
N MET A 1 2.67 16.48 -13.29
CA MET A 1 1.52 15.64 -12.87
C MET A 1 1.29 15.81 -11.37
N LYS A 2 0.10 15.53 -10.84
CA LYS A 2 -0.12 15.51 -9.38
C LYS A 2 0.45 14.22 -8.79
N HIS A 3 0.93 14.26 -7.54
CA HIS A 3 1.34 13.07 -6.81
C HIS A 3 0.16 12.11 -6.69
N LYS A 4 0.36 10.83 -7.02
CA LYS A 4 -0.65 9.77 -6.86
C LYS A 4 -0.13 8.70 -5.91
N TYR A 5 -0.99 8.22 -5.04
CA TYR A 5 -0.65 7.20 -4.05
C TYR A 5 -1.44 5.92 -4.35
N TYR A 6 -0.77 4.77 -4.36
CA TYR A 6 -1.37 3.47 -4.62
C TYR A 6 -0.93 2.48 -3.55
N VAL A 7 -1.75 1.47 -3.28
CA VAL A 7 -1.29 0.24 -2.63
C VAL A 7 -0.98 -0.77 -3.73
N LEU A 8 0.20 -1.35 -3.68
CA LEU A 8 0.57 -2.52 -4.48
C LEU A 8 0.40 -3.75 -3.60
N LEU A 9 -0.57 -4.59 -3.94
CA LEU A 9 -0.81 -5.89 -3.32
C LEU A 9 -0.23 -6.97 -4.22
N ILE A 10 0.58 -7.87 -3.66
CA ILE A 10 1.06 -9.06 -4.35
C ILE A 10 0.38 -10.27 -3.69
N TRP A 11 -0.58 -10.86 -4.41
CA TRP A 11 -1.32 -12.03 -3.98
C TRP A 11 -0.42 -13.26 -4.00
N LYS A 12 -0.20 -13.85 -2.81
CA LYS A 12 0.60 -15.07 -2.60
C LYS A 12 1.95 -15.04 -3.35
N ASP A 13 2.58 -13.88 -3.41
CA ASP A 13 3.83 -13.63 -4.14
C ASP A 13 3.79 -13.95 -5.65
N ILE A 14 2.59 -13.97 -6.25
CA ILE A 14 2.36 -14.36 -7.65
C ILE A 14 1.74 -13.22 -8.46
N GLU A 15 0.62 -12.64 -8.01
CA GLU A 15 -0.20 -11.75 -8.84
C GLU A 15 -0.26 -10.32 -8.27
N PRO A 16 0.14 -9.30 -9.04
CA PRO A 16 0.07 -7.91 -8.60
C PRO A 16 -1.30 -7.28 -8.86
N GLU A 17 -1.83 -6.60 -7.84
CA GLU A 17 -3.03 -5.75 -7.94
C GLU A 17 -2.74 -4.35 -7.40
N LEU A 18 -3.36 -3.34 -8.02
CA LEU A 18 -3.23 -1.94 -7.61
C LEU A 18 -4.53 -1.38 -7.07
N PHE A 19 -4.47 -0.80 -5.87
CA PHE A 19 -5.57 -0.04 -5.29
C PHE A 19 -5.25 1.47 -5.31
N GLY A 20 -6.14 2.27 -5.93
CA GLY A 20 -5.97 3.72 -6.09
C GLY A 20 -6.32 4.18 -7.52
N PRO A 21 -5.87 5.37 -7.95
CA PRO A 21 -5.03 6.32 -7.22
C PRO A 21 -5.78 7.02 -6.07
N TYR A 22 -5.08 7.20 -4.95
CA TYR A 22 -5.48 8.07 -3.86
C TYR A 22 -4.82 9.44 -3.96
N SER A 23 -5.47 10.45 -3.39
CA SER A 23 -4.99 11.84 -3.37
C SER A 23 -4.06 12.16 -2.20
N ARG A 24 -3.99 11.29 -1.18
CA ARG A 24 -3.18 11.49 0.04
C ARG A 24 -2.58 10.16 0.52
N ALA A 25 -1.31 10.18 0.95
CA ALA A 25 -0.61 9.02 1.52
C ALA A 25 -1.41 8.34 2.65
N ARG A 26 -1.98 9.13 3.57
CA ARG A 26 -2.79 8.60 4.68
C ARG A 26 -3.98 7.71 4.25
N ILE A 27 -4.54 7.94 3.06
CA ILE A 27 -5.68 7.16 2.54
C ILE A 27 -5.15 5.82 1.99
N ARG A 28 -4.03 5.85 1.26
CA ARG A 28 -3.30 4.65 0.85
C ARG A 28 -2.95 3.79 2.06
N ASP A 29 -2.39 4.40 3.11
CA ASP A 29 -1.98 3.70 4.33
C ASP A 29 -3.17 3.04 5.05
N LYS A 30 -4.31 3.72 5.13
CA LYS A 30 -5.54 3.13 5.65
C LYS A 30 -6.00 1.93 4.83
N ARG A 31 -5.93 1.99 3.49
CA ARG A 31 -6.26 0.83 2.65
C ARG A 31 -5.27 -0.32 2.85
N ALA A 32 -3.98 -0.03 2.99
CA ALA A 32 -2.97 -1.06 3.25
C ALA A 32 -3.25 -1.80 4.57
N LYS A 33 -3.64 -1.08 5.64
CA LYS A 33 -4.06 -1.70 6.90
C LYS A 33 -5.34 -2.53 6.73
N ALA A 34 -6.35 -2.02 6.02
CA ALA A 34 -7.58 -2.76 5.74
C ALA A 34 -7.30 -4.07 4.97
N LEU A 35 -6.45 -4.04 3.94
CA LEU A 35 -6.06 -5.23 3.17
C LEU A 35 -5.34 -6.27 4.04
N ARG A 36 -4.50 -5.83 4.99
CA ARG A 36 -3.87 -6.73 5.97
C ARG A 36 -4.91 -7.42 6.84
N THR A 37 -5.93 -6.70 7.30
CA THR A 37 -7.03 -7.26 8.09
C THR A 37 -7.93 -8.19 7.26
N GLU A 38 -8.23 -7.82 6.01
CA GLU A 38 -9.11 -8.55 5.10
C GLU A 38 -8.51 -9.89 4.63
N HIS A 39 -7.20 -9.93 4.37
CA HIS A 39 -6.55 -11.06 3.70
C HIS A 39 -5.41 -11.72 4.50
N GLY A 40 -5.11 -11.22 5.69
CA GLY A 40 -4.09 -11.81 6.58
C GLY A 40 -2.66 -11.57 6.12
N TYR A 41 -1.76 -12.51 6.43
CA TYR A 41 -0.31 -12.30 6.37
C TYR A 41 0.39 -12.89 5.14
N GLU A 42 -0.35 -13.64 4.31
CA GLU A 42 0.22 -14.37 3.16
C GLU A 42 0.54 -13.50 1.95
N HIS A 43 0.18 -12.21 1.97
CA HIS A 43 0.30 -11.34 0.80
C HIS A 43 1.25 -10.18 1.06
N GLY A 44 2.03 -9.83 0.04
CA GLY A 44 2.90 -8.68 0.04
C GLY A 44 2.09 -7.39 -0.10
N ILE A 45 2.19 -6.47 0.86
CA ILE A 45 1.51 -5.17 0.79
C ILE A 45 2.57 -4.08 0.79
N PHE A 46 2.59 -3.27 -0.26
CA PHE A 46 3.58 -2.23 -0.47
C PHE A 46 2.91 -0.88 -0.75
N SER A 47 3.62 0.19 -0.42
CA SER A 47 3.32 1.52 -0.92
C SER A 47 3.84 1.67 -2.34
N LEU A 48 3.07 2.28 -3.23
CA LEU A 48 3.50 2.70 -4.55
C LEU A 48 3.08 4.15 -4.80
N ASP A 49 4.06 5.03 -4.97
CA ASP A 49 3.85 6.45 -5.15
C ASP A 49 4.35 6.91 -6.51
N ILE A 50 3.49 7.59 -7.27
CA ILE A 50 3.88 8.27 -8.51
C ILE A 50 4.13 9.73 -8.17
N THR A 51 5.40 10.12 -8.20
CA THR A 51 5.82 11.50 -7.89
C THR A 51 5.27 12.50 -8.91
N ALA A 52 5.34 13.79 -8.59
CA ALA A 52 4.90 14.85 -9.52
C ALA A 52 5.63 14.83 -10.89
N ARG A 53 6.84 14.26 -10.91
CA ARG A 53 7.66 14.05 -12.11
C ARG A 53 7.33 12.75 -12.86
N GLY A 54 6.35 11.96 -12.40
CA GLY A 54 5.98 10.69 -13.01
C GLY A 54 6.84 9.50 -12.59
N MET A 55 7.82 9.70 -11.71
CA MET A 55 8.69 8.61 -11.26
C MET A 55 7.97 7.75 -10.21
N PRO A 56 7.89 6.41 -10.39
CA PRO A 56 7.37 5.50 -9.39
C PRO A 56 8.37 5.30 -8.25
N LYS A 57 7.86 5.17 -7.03
CA LYS A 57 8.60 4.78 -5.82
C LYS A 57 7.84 3.69 -5.09
N VAL A 58 8.47 2.56 -4.85
CA VAL A 58 7.91 1.45 -4.08
C VAL A 58 8.56 1.41 -2.70
N GLY A 59 7.77 1.17 -1.66
CA GLY A 59 8.26 1.08 -0.28
C GLY A 59 7.53 0.02 0.53
N ALA A 60 8.28 -0.74 1.33
CA ALA A 60 7.72 -1.72 2.28
C ALA A 60 7.16 -1.03 3.53
N TYR A 61 6.08 -1.57 4.07
CA TYR A 61 5.60 -1.20 5.40
C TYR A 61 6.33 -2.02 6.47
N SER A 62 6.57 -1.40 7.63
CA SER A 62 7.17 -2.09 8.77
C SER A 62 6.13 -2.95 9.51
N GLY A 63 6.58 -3.93 10.31
CA GLY A 63 5.68 -4.69 11.19
C GLY A 63 4.90 -3.79 12.16
N LYS A 64 5.60 -2.80 12.75
CA LYS A 64 4.99 -1.80 13.65
C LYS A 64 3.82 -1.06 12.99
N PHE A 65 3.94 -0.71 11.70
CA PHE A 65 2.87 -0.02 10.98
C PHE A 65 1.55 -0.81 10.99
N PHE A 66 1.62 -2.14 10.87
CA PHE A 66 0.43 -2.99 10.90
C PHE A 66 -0.08 -3.27 12.32
N MET A 67 0.80 -3.30 13.33
CA MET A 67 0.44 -3.55 14.74
C MET A 67 -0.27 -2.38 15.44
N GLU A 68 -0.16 -1.15 14.93
CA GLU A 68 -0.80 0.05 15.53
C GLU A 68 -2.35 0.01 15.63
N GLN A 69 -3.02 -1.02 15.12
CA GLN A 69 -4.47 -1.18 15.21
C GLN A 69 -4.94 -2.19 16.28
N GLU A 70 -4.01 -2.87 16.97
CA GLU A 70 -4.31 -3.93 17.95
C GLU A 70 -4.30 -3.45 19.42
N THR A 71 -4.20 -2.14 19.66
CA THR A 71 -4.24 -1.50 21.00
C THR A 71 -5.41 -0.55 21.17
#